data_AF-A0A837NTV8-F1
#
_entry.id   AF-A0A837NTV8-F1
#
_cell.length_a   1.000
_cell.length_b   1.000
_cell.length_c   1.000
_cell.angle_alpha   90.00
_cell.angle_beta   90.00
_cell.angle_gamma   90.00
#
_symmetry.space_group_name_H-M   'P 1'
#
loop_
_entity.id
_entity.type
_entity.pdbx_description
1 polymer ?
#
loop_
_entity_poly.entity_id
_entity_poly.type
_entity_poly.pdbx_seq_one_letter_code
_entity_poly.pdbx_strand_id
1 'polypeptide(L)'
;MKNRMFLTLSVLLMLVDPMNVYAGKGSEFGLFYDAPDGVKVIAGYNSDTHGKLYRMSRNLYVQTKSDAYLADISVLIRKLQLSQTGREILRQIATYVPVNAPHDAVEPLIEHTMGIDHSNAAVVTVIREPEGSGRLFETIPSIFEDQQKASLAWQRQFNGKGVSNTVYFSTTEMVNIPGTETAFDQTVALGHELIHARDFSSGAVPQGNAPLSHRHPDTNKATEYVIPNYEYQTTGITHYNNAEHGRDPVTEISSARQSIINLREEMYFQWKALGQEKPKAYLKNEKIVSEFHLADDLGKAKRNTYWPKEHYDYKPYTLETRPSATPQHAPNWDTVEGKMAHIEVRQALKKSLSEGNKPAIVIVDATEQRLSQSLQNSPALTRRGLGNQSSILKYAAQNDIKVVNIYSKQNETPLNSLKKRKKSLLYRSISGKQTDADQGYSDVQYSKDNESTLVSALEENDEVLVMAYSDGKVTTNVIDSLSESMDKQVVVSRYANLDYQPSNLSAEESTAWKALSNKENVKMLGGGSRSRLNICSIQ
;
A
#
# COMPACT_ATOMS: atom_id res chain seq x y z
N MET A 1 49.51 -34.47 48.31
CA MET A 1 49.35 -33.71 49.56
C MET A 1 48.39 -32.56 49.29
N LYS A 2 47.33 -32.45 50.11
CA LYS A 2 46.60 -31.24 50.57
C LYS A 2 46.66 -29.97 49.70
N ASN A 3 45.63 -29.15 49.50
CA ASN A 3 44.18 -29.13 49.75
C ASN A 3 43.75 -27.68 49.35
N ARG A 4 42.49 -27.49 48.93
CA ARG A 4 41.70 -26.23 48.96
C ARG A 4 42.05 -25.09 47.98
N MET A 5 41.16 -24.14 47.65
CA MET A 5 39.69 -23.97 47.52
C MET A 5 39.52 -22.44 47.35
N PHE A 6 38.50 -21.98 46.59
CA PHE A 6 38.05 -20.58 46.37
C PHE A 6 38.90 -19.71 45.43
N LEU A 7 38.37 -18.76 44.65
CA LEU A 7 37.10 -18.46 43.99
C LEU A 7 37.41 -17.16 43.20
N THR A 8 36.97 -17.06 41.95
CA THR A 8 36.67 -15.81 41.20
C THR A 8 37.73 -14.71 40.98
N LEU A 9 37.72 -14.25 39.71
CA LEU A 9 37.81 -12.86 39.24
C LEU A 9 39.09 -12.45 38.48
N SER A 10 38.83 -11.89 37.30
CA SER A 10 39.68 -10.94 36.55
C SER A 10 40.77 -11.50 35.63
N VAL A 11 40.37 -12.15 34.52
CA VAL A 11 41.06 -11.90 33.25
C VAL A 11 40.33 -10.77 32.54
N LEU A 12 40.93 -9.60 32.75
CA LEU A 12 40.63 -8.30 32.20
C LEU A 12 40.87 -8.31 30.68
N LEU A 13 39.82 -8.57 29.90
CA LEU A 13 39.71 -8.13 28.51
C LEU A 13 39.18 -6.70 28.52
N MET A 14 40.08 -5.72 28.69
CA MET A 14 39.79 -4.32 28.34
C MET A 14 39.71 -4.25 26.80
N LEU A 15 38.49 -4.02 26.29
CA LEU A 15 38.02 -2.70 25.85
C LEU A 15 38.80 -2.15 24.65
N VAL A 16 38.42 -2.64 23.48
CA VAL A 16 38.20 -1.76 22.33
C VAL A 16 36.78 -2.01 21.87
N ASP A 17 35.86 -1.12 22.26
CA ASP A 17 34.57 -0.96 21.62
C ASP A 17 34.80 -0.45 20.19
N PRO A 18 34.34 -1.15 19.14
CA PRO A 18 33.70 -0.47 18.04
C PRO A 18 32.21 -0.43 18.37
N MET A 19 31.81 0.66 19.02
CA MET A 19 30.42 1.07 19.08
C MET A 19 29.79 0.95 17.69
N ASN A 20 28.76 0.11 17.61
CA ASN A 20 27.53 0.31 16.84
C ASN A 20 27.63 1.31 15.67
N VAL A 21 28.08 0.81 14.52
CA VAL A 21 27.65 1.31 13.21
C VAL A 21 27.13 0.11 12.41
N TYR A 22 26.04 -0.48 12.89
CA TYR A 22 25.16 -1.25 12.00
C TYR A 22 24.36 -0.24 11.18
N ALA A 23 24.92 0.08 10.01
CA ALA A 23 24.17 0.62 8.89
C ALA A 23 22.91 -0.24 8.64
N GLY A 24 21.82 0.44 8.29
CA GLY A 24 20.45 -0.06 8.36
C GLY A 24 20.25 -1.51 7.96
N LYS A 25 19.62 -2.27 8.86
CA LYS A 25 18.97 -3.54 8.54
C LYS A 25 18.15 -3.36 7.26
N GLY A 26 18.52 -4.12 6.23
CA GLY A 26 17.69 -4.32 5.06
C GLY A 26 16.31 -4.78 5.54
N SER A 27 15.27 -4.03 5.16
CA SER A 27 13.90 -4.46 5.35
C SER A 27 13.67 -5.71 4.51
N GLU A 28 13.44 -6.84 5.17
CA GLU A 28 12.87 -8.02 4.55
C GLU A 28 11.61 -7.62 3.77
N PHE A 29 11.55 -8.04 2.50
CA PHE A 29 10.51 -7.73 1.53
C PHE A 29 9.10 -8.08 2.07
N GLY A 30 8.38 -7.06 2.54
CA GLY A 30 7.01 -7.16 3.00
C GLY A 30 6.23 -5.91 2.62
N LEU A 31 5.08 -6.10 1.97
CA LEU A 31 4.09 -5.07 1.60
C LEU A 31 4.62 -4.03 0.58
N PHE A 32 4.24 -4.17 -0.70
CA PHE A 32 4.47 -3.09 -1.67
C PHE A 32 3.48 -1.92 -1.50
N TYR A 33 2.36 -2.16 -0.81
CA TYR A 33 1.41 -1.12 -0.46
C TYR A 33 0.69 -1.41 0.87
N ASP A 34 0.43 -0.36 1.64
CA ASP A 34 -0.18 -0.38 2.98
C ASP A 34 -1.57 0.30 2.97
N ALA A 35 -2.36 0.07 4.02
CA ALA A 35 -3.58 0.85 4.27
C ALA A 35 -3.24 2.35 4.42
N PRO A 36 -4.15 3.26 4.06
CA PRO A 36 -4.02 4.65 4.45
C PRO A 36 -4.00 4.71 5.98
N ASP A 37 -3.08 5.50 6.53
CA ASP A 37 -2.80 5.54 7.97
C ASP A 37 -3.89 6.29 8.77
N GLY A 38 -4.97 6.74 8.12
CA GLY A 38 -6.03 7.56 8.73
C GLY A 38 -5.57 8.98 9.10
N VAL A 39 -4.33 9.30 8.76
CA VAL A 39 -3.61 10.51 9.11
C VAL A 39 -3.37 11.33 7.85
N LYS A 40 -3.25 10.72 6.67
CA LYS A 40 -2.88 11.44 5.45
C LYS A 40 -4.05 11.86 4.56
N VAL A 41 -4.07 13.14 4.18
CA VAL A 41 -5.22 13.81 3.57
C VAL A 41 -4.97 14.24 2.13
N ILE A 42 -5.96 13.96 1.29
CA ILE A 42 -5.99 14.28 -0.14
C ILE A 42 -7.44 14.57 -0.53
N ALA A 43 -7.65 15.22 -1.68
CA ALA A 43 -8.99 15.42 -2.17
C ALA A 43 -9.75 14.07 -2.37
N GLY A 44 -11.00 13.90 -1.93
CA GLY A 44 -11.83 12.77 -2.34
C GLY A 44 -11.40 11.43 -1.74
N TYR A 45 -10.78 11.46 -0.56
CA TYR A 45 -10.38 10.29 0.21
C TYR A 45 -11.50 9.24 0.28
N ASN A 46 -11.25 8.03 -0.25
CA ASN A 46 -12.21 6.93 -0.33
C ASN A 46 -13.60 7.35 -0.88
N SER A 47 -13.64 8.19 -1.91
CA SER A 47 -14.90 8.60 -2.55
C SER A 47 -15.35 7.61 -3.61
N ASP A 48 -16.66 7.58 -3.85
CA ASP A 48 -17.25 6.90 -5.01
C ASP A 48 -16.77 7.48 -6.34
N THR A 49 -16.16 8.67 -6.35
CA THR A 49 -15.62 9.32 -7.55
C THR A 49 -14.25 8.78 -7.92
N HIS A 50 -13.31 8.71 -6.97
CA HIS A 50 -11.90 8.37 -7.25
C HIS A 50 -11.49 6.96 -6.77
N GLY A 51 -12.33 6.30 -5.98
CA GLY A 51 -12.05 4.97 -5.45
C GLY A 51 -11.18 4.98 -4.19
N LYS A 52 -10.59 3.82 -3.91
CA LYS A 52 -9.85 3.56 -2.66
C LYS A 52 -8.43 4.10 -2.74
N LEU A 53 -7.93 4.58 -1.61
CA LEU A 53 -6.54 5.04 -1.46
C LEU A 53 -5.63 3.90 -0.98
N TYR A 54 -4.52 3.69 -1.65
CA TYR A 54 -3.51 2.69 -1.35
C TYR A 54 -2.15 3.35 -1.15
N ARG A 55 -1.46 3.08 -0.05
CA ARG A 55 -0.13 3.65 0.20
C ARG A 55 0.92 2.85 -0.54
N MET A 56 1.60 3.38 -1.55
CA MET A 56 2.68 2.67 -2.28
C MET A 56 4.03 2.75 -1.57
N SER A 57 4.31 3.88 -0.94
CA SER A 57 5.51 4.05 -0.13
C SER A 57 5.27 5.11 0.93
N ARG A 58 6.29 5.54 1.67
CA ARG A 58 6.13 6.69 2.57
C ARG A 58 5.77 7.92 1.73
N ASN A 59 4.64 8.55 2.04
CA ASN A 59 4.12 9.79 1.40
C ASN A 59 3.70 9.67 -0.07
N LEU A 60 3.74 8.47 -0.66
CA LEU A 60 3.25 8.20 -2.01
C LEU A 60 2.07 7.25 -1.96
N TYR A 61 0.97 7.66 -2.58
CA TYR A 61 -0.27 6.92 -2.60
C TYR A 61 -0.78 6.75 -4.03
N VAL A 62 -1.63 5.76 -4.25
CA VAL A 62 -2.40 5.57 -5.49
C VAL A 62 -3.87 5.55 -5.10
N GLN A 63 -4.69 6.32 -5.80
CA GLN A 63 -6.13 6.31 -5.63
C GLN A 63 -6.80 5.81 -6.91
N THR A 64 -7.53 4.69 -6.81
CA THR A 64 -8.17 4.07 -7.97
C THR A 64 -9.33 3.17 -7.57
N LYS A 65 -10.22 2.91 -8.54
CA LYS A 65 -11.27 1.89 -8.52
C LYS A 65 -10.83 0.59 -9.23
N SER A 66 -9.68 0.61 -9.91
CA SER A 66 -9.20 -0.43 -10.81
C SER A 66 -8.00 -1.16 -10.22
N ASP A 67 -8.16 -2.45 -9.92
CA ASP A 67 -7.06 -3.30 -9.46
C ASP A 67 -5.97 -3.44 -10.54
N ALA A 68 -6.35 -3.38 -11.82
CA ALA A 68 -5.41 -3.41 -12.93
C ALA A 68 -4.51 -2.16 -12.93
N TYR A 69 -5.10 -0.98 -12.76
CA TYR A 69 -4.34 0.27 -12.64
C TYR A 69 -3.39 0.25 -11.45
N LEU A 70 -3.87 -0.23 -10.29
CA LEU A 70 -3.07 -0.37 -9.08
C LEU A 70 -1.85 -1.30 -9.32
N ALA A 71 -2.07 -2.42 -10.01
CA ALA A 71 -1.02 -3.37 -10.35
C ALA A 71 0.00 -2.77 -11.33
N ASP A 72 -0.46 -2.02 -12.34
CA ASP A 72 0.39 -1.37 -13.32
C ASP A 72 1.28 -0.31 -12.66
N ILE A 73 0.71 0.60 -11.88
CA ILE A 73 1.49 1.58 -11.12
C ILE A 73 2.47 0.87 -10.18
N SER A 74 2.05 -0.23 -9.53
CA SER A 74 2.95 -1.00 -8.66
C SER A 74 4.18 -1.52 -9.42
N VAL A 75 4.01 -1.97 -10.67
CA VAL A 75 5.14 -2.39 -11.51
C VAL A 75 6.04 -1.21 -11.87
N LEU A 76 5.47 -0.05 -12.21
CA LEU A 76 6.26 1.15 -12.53
C LEU A 76 7.10 1.60 -11.33
N ILE A 77 6.52 1.64 -10.14
CA ILE A 77 7.28 1.96 -8.91
C ILE A 77 8.36 0.90 -8.64
N ARG A 78 8.12 -0.39 -8.91
CA ARG A 78 9.19 -1.42 -8.81
C ARG A 78 10.32 -1.17 -9.79
N LYS A 79 10.01 -0.78 -11.04
CA LYS A 79 11.02 -0.45 -12.03
C LYS A 79 11.86 0.76 -11.61
N LEU A 80 11.25 1.79 -11.00
CA LEU A 80 11.99 2.90 -10.39
C LEU A 80 12.98 2.43 -9.30
N GLN A 81 12.61 1.43 -8.50
CA GLN A 81 13.50 0.90 -7.46
C GLN A 81 14.74 0.18 -8.01
N LEU A 82 14.72 -0.25 -9.29
CA LEU A 82 15.85 -0.91 -9.93
C LEU A 82 16.98 0.07 -10.27
N SER A 83 16.67 1.33 -10.57
CA SER A 83 17.69 2.37 -10.88
C SER A 83 18.15 3.16 -9.66
N GLN A 84 19.36 3.72 -9.71
CA GLN A 84 19.88 4.57 -8.64
C GLN A 84 19.09 5.89 -8.55
N THR A 85 18.83 6.51 -9.70
CA THR A 85 18.03 7.73 -9.81
C THR A 85 16.59 7.49 -9.36
N GLY A 86 15.96 6.38 -9.74
CA GLY A 86 14.59 6.09 -9.32
C GLY A 86 14.47 5.84 -7.82
N ARG A 87 15.45 5.16 -7.19
CA ARG A 87 15.52 5.06 -5.72
C ARG A 87 15.68 6.43 -5.04
N GLU A 88 16.45 7.33 -5.64
CA GLU A 88 16.62 8.69 -5.12
C GLU A 88 15.33 9.52 -5.23
N ILE A 89 14.62 9.46 -6.37
CA ILE A 89 13.30 10.10 -6.53
C ILE A 89 12.35 9.61 -5.42
N LEU A 90 12.27 8.30 -5.22
CA LEU A 90 11.42 7.71 -4.17
C LEU A 90 11.87 8.11 -2.75
N ARG A 91 13.18 8.24 -2.49
CA ARG A 91 13.72 8.74 -1.22
C ARG A 91 13.31 10.19 -0.95
N GLN A 92 13.35 11.02 -1.99
CA GLN A 92 12.95 12.42 -1.89
C GLN A 92 11.45 12.55 -1.63
N ILE A 93 10.59 11.82 -2.36
CA ILE A 93 9.14 11.72 -2.08
C ILE A 93 8.88 11.23 -0.65
N ALA A 94 9.59 10.19 -0.21
CA ALA A 94 9.46 9.65 1.15
C ALA A 94 9.87 10.62 2.26
N THR A 95 10.64 11.66 1.94
CA THR A 95 11.12 12.65 2.90
C THR A 95 10.29 13.92 2.89
N TYR A 96 9.98 14.45 1.71
CA TYR A 96 9.29 15.71 1.56
C TYR A 96 7.80 15.57 1.80
N VAL A 97 7.31 16.32 2.78
CA VAL A 97 5.89 16.59 3.03
C VAL A 97 5.71 18.09 3.20
N PRO A 98 4.50 18.62 2.97
CA PRO A 98 4.18 20.00 3.33
C PRO A 98 4.37 20.25 4.82
N VAL A 99 4.85 21.45 5.16
CA VAL A 99 5.14 21.88 6.55
C VAL A 99 4.60 23.29 6.82
N ASN A 100 4.35 23.60 8.08
CA ASN A 100 3.98 24.94 8.55
C ASN A 100 5.11 25.55 9.37
N ALA A 101 5.49 26.81 9.14
CA ALA A 101 6.51 27.45 9.96
C ALA A 101 6.07 27.50 11.44
N PRO A 102 7.00 27.48 12.41
CA PRO A 102 6.64 27.42 13.83
C PRO A 102 5.74 28.56 14.33
N HIS A 103 5.75 29.69 13.63
CA HIS A 103 4.93 30.87 13.92
C HIS A 103 3.79 31.08 12.92
N ASP A 104 3.53 30.11 12.02
CA ASP A 104 2.39 30.21 11.12
C ASP A 104 1.09 30.11 11.93
N ALA A 105 0.27 31.16 11.87
CA ALA A 105 -1.12 31.11 12.31
C ALA A 105 -2.04 30.34 11.33
N VAL A 106 -1.47 29.86 10.22
CA VAL A 106 -2.19 29.19 9.13
C VAL A 106 -2.20 27.69 9.39
N GLU A 107 -3.40 27.15 9.63
CA GLU A 107 -3.65 25.70 9.72
C GLU A 107 -3.11 24.95 8.48
N PRO A 108 -2.82 23.64 8.57
CA PRO A 108 -2.47 22.84 7.40
C PRO A 108 -3.51 23.04 6.28
N LEU A 109 -3.03 23.37 5.08
CA LEU A 109 -3.91 23.51 3.92
C LEU A 109 -4.35 22.11 3.48
N ILE A 110 -5.58 21.76 3.84
CA ILE A 110 -6.17 20.44 3.59
C ILE A 110 -7.38 20.60 2.68
N GLU A 111 -7.35 19.92 1.54
CA GLU A 111 -8.38 20.03 0.50
C GLU A 111 -9.72 19.38 0.94
N HIS A 112 -9.69 18.20 1.59
CA HIS A 112 -10.91 17.49 2.02
C HIS A 112 -10.72 16.75 3.35
N THR A 113 -11.59 16.96 4.35
CA THR A 113 -11.34 16.54 5.74
C THR A 113 -12.38 15.58 6.34
N MET A 114 -13.34 15.10 5.54
CA MET A 114 -14.38 14.22 6.05
C MET A 114 -13.79 12.90 6.60
N GLY A 115 -14.01 12.65 7.89
CA GLY A 115 -13.57 11.42 8.57
C GLY A 115 -12.07 11.37 8.94
N ILE A 116 -11.35 12.50 8.86
CA ILE A 116 -9.94 12.58 9.26
C ILE A 116 -9.79 13.50 10.47
N ASP A 117 -9.00 13.05 11.45
CA ASP A 117 -8.58 13.88 12.57
C ASP A 117 -7.58 14.94 12.10
N HIS A 118 -8.06 16.19 12.03
CA HIS A 118 -7.28 17.36 11.62
C HIS A 118 -6.02 17.58 12.46
N SER A 119 -6.00 17.13 13.72
CA SER A 119 -4.85 17.33 14.61
C SER A 119 -3.63 16.48 14.22
N ASN A 120 -3.87 15.40 13.46
CA ASN A 120 -2.84 14.48 12.99
C ASN A 120 -2.67 14.51 11.46
N ALA A 121 -3.49 15.29 10.74
CA ALA A 121 -3.52 15.33 9.29
C ALA A 121 -2.15 15.65 8.63
N ALA A 122 -1.67 14.79 7.73
CA ALA A 122 -0.48 15.00 6.91
C ALA A 122 -0.79 14.96 5.42
N VAL A 123 -0.28 15.92 4.67
CA VAL A 123 -0.59 16.11 3.25
C VAL A 123 0.41 15.32 2.38
N VAL A 124 -0.03 14.71 1.27
CA VAL A 124 0.77 13.71 0.51
C VAL A 124 0.71 13.84 -1.01
N THR A 125 1.52 13.03 -1.71
CA THR A 125 1.46 12.80 -3.15
C THR A 125 0.54 11.62 -3.47
N VAL A 126 -0.33 11.78 -4.47
CA VAL A 126 -1.30 10.77 -4.90
C VAL A 126 -1.21 10.57 -6.39
N ILE A 127 -1.17 9.33 -6.84
CA ILE A 127 -1.28 8.97 -8.25
C ILE A 127 -2.73 8.59 -8.56
N ARG A 128 -3.30 9.13 -9.64
CA ARG A 128 -4.66 8.86 -10.12
C ARG A 128 -4.69 8.58 -11.62
N GLU A 129 -5.71 7.82 -12.03
CA GLU A 129 -6.09 7.77 -13.43
C GLU A 129 -6.48 9.17 -13.93
N PRO A 130 -6.04 9.59 -15.13
CA PRO A 130 -6.43 10.88 -15.70
C PRO A 130 -7.92 10.93 -15.98
N GLU A 131 -8.55 12.08 -15.69
CA GLU A 131 -10.01 12.27 -15.76
C GLU A 131 -10.53 12.68 -17.15
N GLY A 132 -9.66 12.95 -18.12
CA GLY A 132 -10.05 13.42 -19.46
C GLY A 132 -9.19 12.85 -20.58
N SER A 133 -9.79 12.70 -21.77
CA SER A 133 -9.10 12.24 -22.97
C SER A 133 -7.96 13.20 -23.36
N GLY A 134 -6.77 12.64 -23.63
CA GLY A 134 -5.60 13.40 -24.08
C GLY A 134 -4.78 14.10 -22.99
N ARG A 135 -5.13 13.98 -21.70
CA ARG A 135 -4.22 14.28 -20.58
C ARG A 135 -3.58 12.99 -20.09
N LEU A 136 -2.40 12.67 -20.59
CA LEU A 136 -1.78 11.37 -20.30
C LEU A 136 -1.05 11.36 -18.97
N PHE A 137 -0.31 12.42 -18.65
CA PHE A 137 0.37 12.56 -17.38
C PHE A 137 0.56 14.05 -17.05
N GLU A 138 0.27 14.41 -15.81
CA GLU A 138 0.36 15.79 -15.30
C GLU A 138 0.40 15.74 -13.77
N THR A 139 1.26 16.55 -13.16
CA THR A 139 1.26 16.74 -11.70
C THR A 139 0.69 18.10 -11.36
N ILE A 140 -0.41 18.12 -10.61
CA ILE A 140 -1.06 19.35 -10.14
C ILE A 140 -0.89 19.51 -8.63
N PRO A 141 -0.65 20.74 -8.13
CA PRO A 141 -0.75 21.02 -6.70
C PRO A 141 -2.23 21.01 -6.26
N SER A 142 -2.49 20.76 -4.98
CA SER A 142 -3.85 20.87 -4.43
C SER A 142 -4.44 22.27 -4.64
N ILE A 143 -5.72 22.29 -5.00
CA ILE A 143 -6.48 23.49 -5.32
C ILE A 143 -7.48 23.75 -4.19
N PHE A 144 -7.77 25.02 -3.90
CA PHE A 144 -8.70 25.41 -2.86
C PHE A 144 -9.75 26.36 -3.45
N GLU A 145 -11.03 26.11 -3.16
CA GLU A 145 -12.13 27.00 -3.56
C GLU A 145 -12.05 28.36 -2.84
N ASP A 146 -11.60 28.35 -1.59
CA ASP A 146 -11.37 29.55 -0.80
C ASP A 146 -10.17 30.34 -1.36
N GLN A 147 -10.39 31.59 -1.75
CA GLN A 147 -9.38 32.43 -2.40
C GLN A 147 -8.16 32.70 -1.51
N GLN A 148 -8.35 32.82 -0.19
CA GLN A 148 -7.25 33.05 0.74
C GLN A 148 -6.36 31.80 0.84
N LYS A 149 -6.97 30.62 1.01
CA LYS A 149 -6.26 29.33 0.98
C LYS A 149 -5.59 29.08 -0.36
N ALA A 150 -6.23 29.44 -1.48
CA ALA A 150 -5.64 29.32 -2.81
C ALA A 150 -4.39 30.20 -2.97
N SER A 151 -4.45 31.45 -2.52
CA SER A 151 -3.30 32.37 -2.53
C SER A 151 -2.14 31.85 -1.67
N LEU A 152 -2.46 31.33 -0.47
CA LEU A 152 -1.48 30.71 0.41
C LEU A 152 -0.88 29.44 -0.21
N ALA A 153 -1.69 28.60 -0.84
CA ALA A 153 -1.24 27.38 -1.51
C ALA A 153 -0.27 27.72 -2.65
N TRP A 154 -0.55 28.75 -3.44
CA TRP A 154 0.35 29.26 -4.47
C TRP A 154 1.71 29.67 -3.90
N GLN A 155 1.74 30.52 -2.87
CA GLN A 155 2.99 30.97 -2.25
C GLN A 155 3.81 29.81 -1.67
N ARG A 156 3.14 28.80 -1.11
CA ARG A 156 3.78 27.65 -0.48
C ARG A 156 4.54 26.75 -1.46
N GLN A 157 4.25 26.82 -2.75
CA GLN A 157 5.00 26.09 -3.79
C GLN A 157 6.44 26.58 -3.94
N PHE A 158 6.77 27.77 -3.43
CA PHE A 158 8.05 28.44 -3.69
C PHE A 158 8.84 28.87 -2.44
N ASN A 159 8.31 28.64 -1.24
CA ASN A 159 8.87 29.18 0.01
C ASN A 159 9.29 28.09 1.02
N GLY A 160 9.51 26.86 0.54
CA GLY A 160 9.94 25.74 1.38
C GLY A 160 8.83 25.11 2.22
N LYS A 161 7.62 25.64 2.25
CA LYS A 161 6.51 25.04 3.01
C LYS A 161 5.84 23.90 2.25
N GLY A 162 5.68 24.03 0.94
CA GLY A 162 5.12 23.01 0.06
C GLY A 162 3.61 22.80 0.18
N VAL A 163 3.07 22.02 -0.74
CA VAL A 163 1.64 21.66 -0.87
C VAL A 163 1.48 20.20 -1.32
N SER A 164 0.32 19.59 -1.05
CA SER A 164 -0.07 18.31 -1.68
C SER A 164 -0.07 18.45 -3.18
N ASN A 165 -0.05 17.28 -3.82
CA ASN A 165 -0.13 17.20 -5.25
C ASN A 165 -0.79 15.87 -5.66
N THR A 166 -1.44 15.93 -6.82
CA THR A 166 -1.99 14.78 -7.51
C THR A 166 -1.23 14.62 -8.82
N VAL A 167 -0.67 13.44 -9.01
CA VAL A 167 -0.09 12.96 -10.26
C VAL A 167 -1.20 12.23 -11.01
N TYR A 168 -1.72 12.84 -12.06
CA TYR A 168 -2.53 12.11 -13.03
C TYR A 168 -1.58 11.34 -13.95
N PHE A 169 -1.81 10.05 -14.13
CA PHE A 169 -0.91 9.21 -14.92
C PHE A 169 -1.64 8.06 -15.61
N SER A 170 -1.55 7.98 -16.92
CA SER A 170 -2.12 6.90 -17.73
C SER A 170 -1.20 5.67 -17.74
N THR A 171 -1.75 4.49 -17.43
CA THR A 171 -1.03 3.21 -17.58
C THR A 171 -1.27 2.55 -18.93
N THR A 172 -2.22 3.05 -19.72
CA THR A 172 -2.67 2.47 -20.99
C THR A 172 -2.29 3.28 -22.21
N GLU A 173 -1.87 4.53 -22.03
CA GLU A 173 -1.53 5.44 -23.12
C GLU A 173 -0.23 6.18 -22.82
N MET A 174 0.60 6.37 -23.86
CA MET A 174 1.84 7.16 -23.83
C MET A 174 1.93 8.05 -25.08
N VAL A 175 2.92 8.94 -25.11
CA VAL A 175 3.25 9.74 -26.30
C VAL A 175 4.59 9.33 -26.90
N ASN A 176 4.85 9.68 -28.15
CA ASN A 176 6.19 9.52 -28.72
C ASN A 176 7.24 10.45 -28.11
N ILE A 177 8.50 10.03 -28.22
CA ILE A 177 9.64 10.91 -28.13
C ILE A 177 9.68 11.79 -29.40
N PRO A 178 9.69 13.13 -29.28
CA PRO A 178 9.65 14.04 -30.41
C PRO A 178 10.71 13.73 -31.47
N GLY A 179 10.29 13.62 -32.73
CA GLY A 179 11.17 13.29 -33.86
C GLY A 179 11.48 11.80 -34.04
N THR A 180 10.82 10.94 -33.25
CA THR A 180 10.96 9.49 -33.35
C THR A 180 9.58 8.82 -33.41
N GLU A 181 9.57 7.55 -33.83
CA GLU A 181 8.39 6.67 -33.73
C GLU A 181 8.36 5.86 -32.42
N THR A 182 9.26 6.17 -31.48
CA THR A 182 9.40 5.44 -30.21
C THR A 182 8.52 6.09 -29.14
N ALA A 183 7.68 5.30 -28.47
CA ALA A 183 6.91 5.75 -27.31
C ALA A 183 7.82 6.05 -26.11
N PHE A 184 7.41 7.01 -25.28
CA PHE A 184 8.02 7.26 -23.98
C PHE A 184 7.98 6.02 -23.09
N ASP A 185 9.07 5.73 -22.36
CA ASP A 185 9.04 4.69 -21.35
C ASP A 185 8.20 5.16 -20.15
N GLN A 186 7.17 4.38 -19.80
CA GLN A 186 6.24 4.73 -18.72
C GLN A 186 6.92 4.95 -17.37
N THR A 187 8.03 4.24 -17.10
CA THR A 187 8.78 4.39 -15.84
C THR A 187 9.46 5.75 -15.78
N VAL A 188 10.03 6.17 -16.91
CA VAL A 188 10.69 7.47 -17.05
C VAL A 188 9.66 8.59 -16.95
N ALA A 189 8.52 8.46 -17.62
CA ALA A 189 7.41 9.41 -17.53
C ALA A 189 6.86 9.53 -16.10
N LEU A 190 6.63 8.41 -15.39
CA LEU A 190 6.20 8.46 -14.00
C LEU A 190 7.26 9.12 -13.10
N GLY A 191 8.54 8.83 -13.35
CA GLY A 191 9.65 9.46 -12.63
C GLY A 191 9.69 10.98 -12.83
N HIS A 192 9.43 11.47 -14.04
CA HIS A 192 9.29 12.89 -14.35
C HIS A 192 8.21 13.55 -13.49
N GLU A 193 7.01 12.98 -13.48
CA GLU A 193 5.90 13.49 -12.65
C GLU A 193 6.22 13.44 -11.15
N LEU A 194 6.90 12.40 -10.68
CA LEU A 194 7.30 12.30 -9.27
C LEU A 194 8.35 13.36 -8.89
N ILE A 195 9.14 13.89 -9.81
CA ILE A 195 10.04 15.01 -9.53
C ILE A 195 9.22 16.29 -9.31
N HIS A 196 8.21 16.55 -10.14
CA HIS A 196 7.28 17.67 -9.91
C HIS A 196 6.54 17.52 -8.57
N ALA A 197 6.05 16.33 -8.27
CA ALA A 197 5.39 16.04 -6.99
C ALA A 197 6.30 16.35 -5.79
N ARG A 198 7.59 16.00 -5.91
CA ARG A 198 8.62 16.32 -4.91
C ARG A 198 8.86 17.82 -4.79
N ASP A 199 8.86 18.56 -5.89
CA ASP A 199 9.03 20.02 -5.88
C ASP A 199 7.86 20.74 -5.23
N PHE A 200 6.63 20.34 -5.54
CA PHE A 200 5.43 20.83 -4.84
C PHE A 200 5.46 20.51 -3.35
N SER A 201 5.77 19.25 -2.99
CA SER A 201 5.81 18.81 -1.59
C SER A 201 6.89 19.51 -0.76
N SER A 202 8.00 19.87 -1.42
CA SER A 202 9.12 20.59 -0.79
C SER A 202 8.93 22.11 -0.77
N GLY A 203 8.03 22.66 -1.58
CA GLY A 203 7.90 24.10 -1.77
C GLY A 203 9.11 24.70 -2.49
N ALA A 204 9.73 23.90 -3.37
CA ALA A 204 10.96 24.23 -4.08
C ALA A 204 10.76 24.25 -5.60
N VAL A 205 9.54 24.56 -6.07
CA VAL A 205 9.24 24.62 -7.50
C VAL A 205 10.12 25.69 -8.16
N PRO A 206 10.93 25.34 -9.19
CA PRO A 206 11.74 26.33 -9.89
C PRO A 206 10.89 27.42 -10.53
N GLN A 207 11.19 28.68 -10.23
CA GLN A 207 10.49 29.85 -10.77
C GLN A 207 11.11 30.36 -12.07
N GLY A 208 10.30 31.05 -12.87
CA GLY A 208 10.72 31.68 -14.12
C GLY A 208 10.61 30.75 -15.31
N ASN A 209 11.11 31.22 -16.46
CA ASN A 209 11.07 30.48 -17.71
C ASN A 209 12.43 30.49 -18.39
N ALA A 210 12.70 29.45 -19.17
CA ALA A 210 13.89 29.29 -19.99
C ALA A 210 13.53 29.47 -21.48
N PRO A 211 14.12 30.47 -22.17
CA PRO A 211 14.02 30.54 -23.63
C PRO A 211 14.89 29.45 -24.26
N LEU A 212 14.34 28.75 -25.24
CA LEU A 212 15.01 27.66 -25.95
C LEU A 212 14.85 27.84 -27.46
N SER A 213 15.85 27.38 -28.21
CA SER A 213 15.82 27.31 -29.67
C SER A 213 16.28 25.94 -30.12
N HIS A 214 15.39 25.19 -30.74
CA HIS A 214 15.67 23.83 -31.23
C HIS A 214 15.13 23.66 -32.64
N ARG A 215 15.70 22.71 -33.40
CA ARG A 215 15.11 22.30 -34.69
C ARG A 215 13.83 21.53 -34.43
N HIS A 216 12.71 22.00 -34.99
CA HIS A 216 11.42 21.35 -34.86
C HIS A 216 11.49 19.92 -35.42
N PRO A 217 10.96 18.91 -34.71
CA PRO A 217 11.14 17.52 -35.11
C PRO A 217 10.60 17.19 -36.50
N ASP A 218 9.43 17.74 -36.86
CA ASP A 218 8.79 17.43 -38.16
C ASP A 218 9.27 18.30 -39.33
N THR A 219 9.69 19.55 -39.09
CA THR A 219 10.01 20.51 -40.17
C THR A 219 11.51 20.80 -40.28
N ASN A 220 12.29 20.39 -39.29
CA ASN A 220 13.72 20.64 -39.15
C ASN A 220 14.12 22.14 -39.16
N LYS A 221 13.14 23.05 -39.07
CA LYS A 221 13.34 24.50 -38.97
C LYS A 221 13.65 24.87 -37.53
N ALA A 222 14.49 25.89 -37.33
CA ALA A 222 14.74 26.43 -36.00
C ALA A 222 13.44 27.06 -35.47
N THR A 223 13.04 26.64 -34.27
CA THR A 223 11.84 27.12 -33.57
C THR A 223 12.25 27.60 -32.20
N GLU A 224 11.94 28.85 -31.92
CA GLU A 224 12.11 29.46 -30.61
C GLU A 224 10.82 29.30 -29.80
N TYR A 225 10.98 28.95 -28.52
CA TYR A 225 9.88 28.79 -27.58
C TYR A 225 10.39 28.97 -26.16
N VAL A 226 9.46 29.05 -25.22
CA VAL A 226 9.76 29.27 -23.81
C VAL A 226 9.14 28.14 -23.01
N ILE A 227 9.90 27.58 -22.07
CA ILE A 227 9.37 26.57 -21.14
C ILE A 227 9.55 27.04 -19.70
N PRO A 228 8.68 26.61 -18.77
CA PRO A 228 8.90 26.85 -17.35
C PRO A 228 10.22 26.25 -16.86
N ASN A 229 10.86 26.90 -15.90
CA ASN A 229 12.12 26.41 -15.33
C ASN A 229 11.97 25.06 -14.63
N TYR A 230 10.77 24.74 -14.13
CA TYR A 230 10.51 23.43 -13.53
C TYR A 230 10.54 22.32 -14.60
N GLU A 231 10.00 22.55 -15.80
CA GLU A 231 10.11 21.61 -16.93
C GLU A 231 11.56 21.46 -17.40
N TYR A 232 12.27 22.59 -17.49
CA TYR A 232 13.68 22.62 -17.90
C TYR A 232 14.56 21.76 -16.97
N GLN A 233 14.37 21.92 -15.65
CA GLN A 233 15.14 21.18 -14.65
C GLN A 233 14.70 19.72 -14.54
N THR A 234 13.39 19.44 -14.52
CA THR A 234 12.88 18.06 -14.43
C THR A 234 13.26 17.24 -15.66
N THR A 235 13.21 17.82 -16.86
CA THR A 235 13.70 17.14 -18.06
C THR A 235 15.22 16.89 -17.98
N GLY A 236 15.97 17.82 -17.37
CA GLY A 236 17.42 17.74 -17.22
C GLY A 236 18.17 18.24 -18.46
N ILE A 237 17.64 19.27 -19.13
CA ILE A 237 18.16 19.78 -20.41
C ILE A 237 19.63 20.20 -20.32
N THR A 238 20.06 20.84 -19.22
CA THR A 238 21.48 21.18 -19.03
C THR A 238 22.36 19.92 -19.00
N HIS A 239 21.93 18.89 -18.29
CA HIS A 239 22.68 17.64 -18.19
C HIS A 239 22.75 16.93 -19.55
N TYR A 240 21.62 16.84 -20.28
CA TYR A 240 21.59 16.36 -21.66
C TYR A 240 22.62 17.11 -22.53
N ASN A 241 22.57 18.44 -22.51
CA ASN A 241 23.46 19.29 -23.29
C ASN A 241 24.93 19.17 -22.88
N ASN A 242 25.24 18.82 -21.63
CA ASN A 242 26.62 18.58 -21.22
C ASN A 242 27.10 17.24 -21.78
N ALA A 243 26.31 16.18 -21.61
CA ALA A 243 26.62 14.85 -22.10
C ALA A 243 26.85 14.83 -23.63
N GLU A 244 25.97 15.45 -24.41
CA GLU A 244 26.09 15.49 -25.88
C GLU A 244 27.29 16.30 -26.38
N HIS A 245 27.82 17.22 -25.56
CA HIS A 245 28.96 18.07 -25.94
C HIS A 245 30.26 17.68 -25.21
N GLY A 246 30.30 16.52 -24.56
CA GLY A 246 31.48 16.04 -23.83
C GLY A 246 31.91 16.94 -22.67
N ARG A 247 30.97 17.66 -22.06
CA ARG A 247 31.18 18.50 -20.87
C ARG A 247 30.83 17.73 -19.61
N ASP A 248 31.35 18.19 -18.47
CA ASP A 248 31.12 17.55 -17.18
C ASP A 248 29.61 17.41 -16.87
N PRO A 249 29.17 16.24 -16.40
CA PRO A 249 27.77 16.02 -16.04
C PRO A 249 27.37 16.92 -14.87
N VAL A 250 26.11 17.34 -14.86
CA VAL A 250 25.55 18.03 -13.69
C VAL A 250 25.37 17.02 -12.58
N THR A 251 26.10 17.19 -11.47
CA THR A 251 26.14 16.24 -10.33
C THR A 251 25.54 16.79 -9.04
N GLU A 252 25.29 18.10 -8.99
CA GLU A 252 24.80 18.81 -7.81
C GLU A 252 23.42 19.43 -8.05
N ILE A 253 22.63 19.57 -6.98
CA ILE A 253 21.35 20.29 -7.05
C ILE A 253 21.58 21.79 -7.27
N SER A 254 20.58 22.49 -7.81
CA SER A 254 20.67 23.93 -8.01
C SER A 254 20.80 24.69 -6.68
N SER A 255 21.48 25.84 -6.71
CA SER A 255 21.62 26.73 -5.54
C SER A 255 20.26 27.16 -4.98
N ALA A 256 19.27 27.42 -5.85
CA ALA A 256 17.90 27.72 -5.46
C ALA A 256 17.28 26.57 -4.64
N ARG A 257 17.45 25.32 -5.09
CA ARG A 257 16.97 24.15 -4.34
C ARG A 257 17.69 23.98 -3.01
N GLN A 258 19.01 24.16 -2.99
CA GLN A 258 19.80 24.09 -1.75
C GLN A 258 19.33 25.14 -0.73
N SER A 259 19.01 26.36 -1.17
CA SER A 259 18.46 27.41 -0.30
C SER A 259 17.13 27.00 0.34
N ILE A 260 16.24 26.33 -0.40
CA ILE A 260 14.98 25.82 0.16
C ILE A 260 15.21 24.67 1.15
N ILE A 261 16.18 23.80 0.90
CA ILE A 261 16.57 22.75 1.85
C ILE A 261 17.08 23.36 3.16
N ASN A 262 17.93 24.39 3.06
CA ASN A 262 18.45 25.12 4.22
C ASN A 262 17.31 25.78 5.00
N LEU A 263 16.35 26.42 4.32
CA LEU A 263 15.18 27.02 4.95
C LEU A 263 14.34 25.97 5.72
N ARG A 264 14.13 24.78 5.15
CA ARG A 264 13.44 23.68 5.84
C ARG A 264 14.22 23.15 7.04
N GLU A 265 15.55 23.13 6.94
CA GLU A 265 16.41 22.78 8.07
C GLU A 265 16.25 23.79 9.21
N GLU A 266 16.25 25.09 8.92
CA GLU A 266 16.01 26.15 9.90
C GLU A 266 14.65 26.00 10.58
N MET A 267 13.57 25.81 9.80
CA MET A 267 12.22 25.57 10.34
C MET A 267 12.20 24.38 11.31
N TYR A 268 12.90 23.29 10.96
CA TYR A 268 12.97 22.10 11.81
C TYR A 268 13.66 22.36 13.16
N PHE A 269 14.76 23.12 13.17
CA PHE A 269 15.44 23.47 14.41
C PHE A 269 14.66 24.49 15.24
N GLN A 270 13.91 25.39 14.60
CA GLN A 270 12.99 26.28 15.31
C GLN A 270 11.85 25.50 15.99
N TRP A 271 11.23 24.51 15.33
CA TRP A 271 10.24 23.64 15.98
C TRP A 271 10.82 22.95 17.22
N LYS A 272 12.04 22.39 17.10
CA LYS A 272 12.75 21.77 18.23
C LYS A 272 12.99 22.73 19.39
N ALA A 273 13.43 23.95 19.10
CA ALA A 273 13.67 24.97 20.13
C ALA A 273 12.38 25.34 20.88
N LEU A 274 11.23 25.25 20.21
CA LEU A 274 9.89 25.48 20.79
C LEU A 274 9.27 24.22 21.42
N GLY A 275 10.01 23.11 21.52
CA GLY A 275 9.51 21.85 22.08
C GLY A 275 8.49 21.12 21.21
N GLN A 276 8.38 21.46 19.93
CA GLN A 276 7.47 20.79 18.99
C GLN A 276 8.16 19.57 18.34
N GLU A 277 7.65 18.37 18.61
CA GLU A 277 8.13 17.13 17.98
C GLU A 277 7.57 16.97 16.57
N LYS A 278 8.19 17.63 15.58
CA LYS A 278 7.86 17.50 14.16
C LYS A 278 8.85 16.57 13.43
N PRO A 279 8.39 15.75 12.46
CA PRO A 279 9.28 14.90 11.69
C PRO A 279 10.22 15.73 10.82
N LYS A 280 11.45 15.23 10.62
CA LYS A 280 12.42 15.83 9.70
C LYS A 280 11.92 15.68 8.25
N ALA A 281 11.70 16.80 7.57
CA ALA A 281 11.17 16.85 6.20
C ALA A 281 12.13 17.53 5.19
N TYR A 282 13.43 17.29 5.34
CA TYR A 282 14.50 17.81 4.46
C TYR A 282 15.68 16.83 4.32
N LEU A 283 16.44 16.96 3.22
CA LEU A 283 17.60 16.12 2.90
C LEU A 283 18.86 16.98 2.70
N LYS A 284 19.81 16.97 3.65
CA LYS A 284 21.08 17.71 3.51
C LYS A 284 21.94 17.22 2.34
N ASN A 285 21.90 15.92 2.07
CA ASN A 285 22.66 15.25 1.02
C ASN A 285 21.72 14.83 -0.13
N GLU A 286 20.86 15.74 -0.55
CA GLU A 286 19.99 15.47 -1.67
C GLU A 286 20.81 15.33 -2.96
N LYS A 287 20.55 14.28 -3.74
CA LYS A 287 21.20 14.09 -5.04
C LYS A 287 20.36 14.71 -6.14
N ILE A 288 21.01 15.18 -7.20
CA ILE A 288 20.31 15.61 -8.40
C ILE A 288 19.56 14.43 -9.04
N VAL A 289 18.37 14.71 -9.55
CA VAL A 289 17.51 13.79 -10.32
C VAL A 289 16.88 14.56 -11.47
N SER A 290 16.69 13.88 -12.60
CA SER A 290 15.92 14.38 -13.75
C SER A 290 15.43 13.20 -14.59
N GLU A 291 14.52 13.46 -15.53
CA GLU A 291 14.11 12.53 -16.58
C GLU A 291 15.33 11.94 -17.28
N PHE A 292 16.30 12.78 -17.67
CA PHE A 292 17.53 12.32 -18.30
C PHE A 292 18.32 11.34 -17.43
N HIS A 293 18.59 11.67 -16.16
CA HIS A 293 19.32 10.78 -15.25
C HIS A 293 18.61 9.42 -15.12
N LEU A 294 17.28 9.44 -15.04
CA LEU A 294 16.50 8.23 -14.90
C LEU A 294 16.49 7.38 -16.18
N ALA A 295 16.35 8.02 -17.33
CA ALA A 295 16.38 7.36 -18.62
C ALA A 295 17.76 6.74 -18.88
N ASP A 296 18.84 7.44 -18.51
CA ASP A 296 20.21 6.94 -18.66
C ASP A 296 20.46 5.70 -17.77
N ASP A 297 20.10 5.78 -16.48
CA ASP A 297 20.20 4.65 -15.54
C ASP A 297 19.41 3.41 -15.99
N LEU A 298 18.27 3.61 -16.68
CA LEU A 298 17.39 2.54 -17.16
C LEU A 298 17.72 2.09 -18.58
N GLY A 299 18.70 2.71 -19.26
CA GLY A 299 19.04 2.42 -20.65
C GLY A 299 17.89 2.71 -21.62
N LYS A 300 17.14 3.79 -21.40
CA LYS A 300 15.96 4.19 -22.18
C LYS A 300 16.26 5.35 -23.12
N ALA A 301 15.43 5.47 -24.15
CA ALA A 301 15.51 6.58 -25.10
C ALA A 301 15.19 7.91 -24.41
N LYS A 302 15.85 8.98 -24.89
CA LYS A 302 15.89 10.30 -24.26
C LYS A 302 15.43 11.35 -25.26
N ARG A 303 14.63 12.33 -24.84
CA ARG A 303 14.40 13.57 -25.61
C ARG A 303 15.46 14.61 -25.25
N ASN A 304 15.82 15.44 -26.21
CA ASN A 304 16.76 16.55 -26.01
C ASN A 304 16.14 17.75 -25.28
N THR A 305 14.82 17.91 -25.37
CA THR A 305 14.09 19.04 -24.80
C THR A 305 12.62 18.68 -24.58
N TYR A 306 11.97 19.40 -23.65
CA TYR A 306 10.52 19.41 -23.52
C TYR A 306 9.91 20.33 -24.58
N TRP A 307 9.08 19.78 -25.46
CA TRP A 307 8.31 20.57 -26.41
C TRP A 307 6.92 20.89 -25.84
N PRO A 308 6.53 22.17 -25.74
CA PRO A 308 5.16 22.55 -25.41
C PRO A 308 4.18 22.07 -26.48
N LYS A 309 2.94 21.78 -26.08
CA LYS A 309 1.90 21.22 -26.97
C LYS A 309 1.56 22.17 -28.14
N GLU A 310 1.63 23.47 -27.93
CA GLU A 310 1.47 24.50 -28.95
C GLU A 310 2.58 24.49 -30.02
N HIS A 311 3.70 23.84 -29.73
CA HIS A 311 4.86 23.74 -30.63
C HIS A 311 5.12 22.32 -31.14
N TYR A 312 4.52 21.28 -30.56
CA TYR A 312 4.65 19.91 -31.03
C TYR A 312 3.39 19.09 -30.72
N ASP A 313 2.81 18.48 -31.76
CA ASP A 313 1.67 17.58 -31.60
C ASP A 313 2.16 16.15 -31.33
N TYR A 314 2.14 15.78 -30.06
CA TYR A 314 2.57 14.47 -29.61
C TYR A 314 1.64 13.38 -30.15
N LYS A 315 2.23 12.35 -30.76
CA LYS A 315 1.50 11.20 -31.29
C LYS A 315 1.15 10.24 -30.13
N PRO A 316 -0.13 9.90 -29.94
CA PRO A 316 -0.53 8.96 -28.90
C PRO A 316 -0.18 7.52 -29.29
N TYR A 317 0.18 6.72 -28.29
CA TYR A 317 0.44 5.29 -28.37
C TYR A 317 -0.43 4.59 -27.34
N THR A 318 -1.37 3.76 -27.80
CA THR A 318 -2.04 2.80 -26.92
C THR A 318 -1.04 1.70 -26.60
N LEU A 319 -0.77 1.51 -25.32
CA LEU A 319 0.06 0.41 -24.87
C LEU A 319 -0.80 -0.85 -24.90
N GLU A 320 -0.24 -1.96 -25.39
CA GLU A 320 -0.92 -3.24 -25.29
C GLU A 320 -1.26 -3.50 -23.83
N THR A 321 -2.56 -3.48 -23.53
CA THR A 321 -3.05 -3.92 -22.24
C THR A 321 -2.60 -5.35 -22.07
N ARG A 322 -1.90 -5.61 -20.96
CA ARG A 322 -1.43 -6.97 -20.68
C ARG A 322 -2.63 -7.92 -20.79
N PRO A 323 -2.56 -9.01 -21.57
CA PRO A 323 -3.46 -10.13 -21.31
C PRO A 323 -3.29 -10.47 -19.83
N SER A 324 -4.41 -10.59 -19.12
CA SER A 324 -4.49 -10.97 -17.72
C SER A 324 -3.39 -11.99 -17.41
N ALA A 325 -2.46 -11.57 -16.54
CA ALA A 325 -1.12 -12.10 -16.39
C ALA A 325 -0.91 -13.56 -16.82
N THR A 326 0.04 -13.78 -17.74
CA THR A 326 0.59 -15.11 -18.03
C THR A 326 1.04 -15.78 -16.71
N PRO A 327 0.85 -17.10 -16.51
CA PRO A 327 1.07 -17.77 -15.22
C PRO A 327 2.47 -17.58 -14.61
N GLN A 328 3.48 -17.31 -15.44
CA GLN A 328 4.87 -17.05 -15.01
C GLN A 328 5.10 -15.63 -14.47
N HIS A 329 4.20 -14.69 -14.76
CA HIS A 329 4.19 -13.30 -14.29
C HIS A 329 2.87 -12.94 -13.61
N ALA A 330 2.06 -13.95 -13.25
CA ALA A 330 0.93 -13.77 -12.36
C ALA A 330 1.45 -13.00 -11.15
N PRO A 331 0.90 -11.81 -10.82
CA PRO A 331 1.32 -11.10 -9.63
C PRO A 331 1.23 -12.11 -8.50
N ASN A 332 2.36 -12.40 -7.83
CA ASN A 332 2.37 -13.17 -6.60
C ASN A 332 1.22 -12.59 -5.77
N TRP A 333 0.14 -13.36 -5.60
CA TRP A 333 -1.21 -12.87 -5.26
C TRP A 333 -1.26 -12.38 -3.82
N ASP A 334 -0.56 -11.28 -3.62
CA ASP A 334 -0.30 -10.58 -2.38
C ASP A 334 -1.33 -9.47 -2.21
N THR A 335 -2.60 -9.85 -2.42
CA THR A 335 -3.75 -8.94 -2.43
C THR A 335 -3.92 -8.30 -1.05
N VAL A 336 -4.24 -7.01 -1.02
CA VAL A 336 -4.43 -6.25 0.22
C VAL A 336 -5.60 -6.78 1.04
N GLU A 337 -6.57 -7.37 0.37
CA GLU A 337 -7.62 -8.23 0.89
C GLU A 337 -7.10 -9.25 1.92
N GLY A 338 -6.10 -10.05 1.54
CA GLY A 338 -5.50 -11.06 2.42
C GLY A 338 -4.62 -10.47 3.53
N LYS A 339 -4.18 -9.21 3.41
CA LYS A 339 -3.34 -8.52 4.41
C LYS A 339 -4.18 -7.78 5.45
N MET A 340 -5.32 -7.21 5.05
CA MET A 340 -6.24 -6.44 5.91
C MET A 340 -7.40 -7.29 6.45
N ALA A 341 -7.48 -8.57 6.06
CA ALA A 341 -8.35 -9.61 6.61
C ALA A 341 -8.66 -9.46 8.11
N HIS A 342 -7.60 -9.35 8.91
CA HIS A 342 -7.70 -9.30 10.36
C HIS A 342 -8.21 -7.96 10.88
N ILE A 343 -8.04 -6.87 10.13
CA ILE A 343 -8.54 -5.54 10.46
C ILE A 343 -10.05 -5.50 10.25
N GLU A 344 -10.54 -6.02 9.12
CA GLU A 344 -11.97 -6.03 8.83
C GLU A 344 -12.73 -6.97 9.78
N VAL A 345 -12.18 -8.16 10.04
CA VAL A 345 -12.72 -9.06 11.08
C VAL A 345 -12.76 -8.35 12.43
N ARG A 346 -11.70 -7.63 12.81
CA ARG A 346 -11.68 -6.84 14.05
C ARG A 346 -12.72 -5.71 14.04
N GLN A 347 -12.92 -5.02 12.92
CA GLN A 347 -13.92 -3.96 12.80
C GLN A 347 -15.34 -4.52 12.92
N ALA A 348 -15.62 -5.65 12.27
CA ALA A 348 -16.90 -6.35 12.40
C ALA A 348 -17.16 -6.76 13.86
N LEU A 349 -16.18 -7.41 14.50
CA LEU A 349 -16.28 -7.79 15.92
C LEU A 349 -16.42 -6.57 16.83
N LYS A 350 -15.68 -5.49 16.59
CA LYS A 350 -15.78 -4.24 17.37
C LYS A 350 -17.16 -3.61 17.23
N LYS A 351 -17.71 -3.61 16.01
CA LYS A 351 -19.06 -3.10 15.73
C LYS A 351 -20.10 -3.94 16.47
N SER A 352 -20.05 -5.26 16.32
CA SER A 352 -20.95 -6.21 16.99
C SER A 352 -20.95 -6.01 18.51
N LEU A 353 -19.76 -5.94 19.13
CA LEU A 353 -19.63 -5.64 20.56
C LEU A 353 -20.20 -4.28 20.95
N SER A 354 -20.01 -3.24 20.13
CA SER A 354 -20.54 -1.90 20.41
C SER A 354 -22.06 -1.81 20.30
N GLU A 355 -22.68 -2.71 19.54
CA GLU A 355 -24.13 -2.84 19.40
C GLU A 355 -24.75 -3.67 20.54
N GLY A 356 -23.94 -4.22 21.44
CA GLY A 356 -24.37 -5.04 22.58
C GLY A 356 -24.58 -6.52 22.25
N ASN A 357 -24.23 -6.95 21.03
CA ASN A 357 -24.33 -8.34 20.61
C ASN A 357 -23.26 -9.20 21.31
N LYS A 358 -23.49 -10.51 21.37
CA LYS A 358 -22.51 -11.51 21.83
C LYS A 358 -21.87 -12.26 20.67
N PRO A 359 -20.82 -11.71 20.01
CA PRO A 359 -20.18 -12.39 18.90
C PRO A 359 -19.42 -13.64 19.33
N ALA A 360 -19.39 -14.65 18.47
CA ALA A 360 -18.47 -15.78 18.53
C ALA A 360 -17.69 -15.92 17.22
N ILE A 361 -16.52 -16.55 17.26
CA ILE A 361 -15.69 -16.82 16.09
C ILE A 361 -15.64 -18.32 15.83
N VAL A 362 -16.00 -18.73 14.62
CA VAL A 362 -15.81 -20.09 14.13
C VAL A 362 -14.63 -20.12 13.18
N ILE A 363 -13.61 -20.90 13.48
CA ILE A 363 -12.43 -21.09 12.62
C ILE A 363 -12.57 -22.43 11.93
N VAL A 364 -12.66 -22.46 10.60
CA VAL A 364 -12.67 -23.71 9.83
C VAL A 364 -11.26 -24.00 9.34
N ASP A 365 -10.59 -25.01 9.90
CA ASP A 365 -9.26 -25.43 9.46
C ASP A 365 -9.33 -26.12 8.09
N ALA A 366 -8.38 -25.79 7.21
CA ALA A 366 -8.23 -26.48 5.93
C ALA A 366 -7.82 -27.95 6.12
N THR A 367 -8.14 -28.79 5.13
CA THR A 367 -7.63 -30.16 5.09
C THR A 367 -6.10 -30.16 4.90
N GLU A 368 -5.43 -31.19 5.39
CA GLU A 368 -3.97 -31.30 5.25
C GLU A 368 -3.52 -31.27 3.78
N GLN A 369 -4.29 -31.92 2.90
CA GLN A 369 -4.04 -31.92 1.46
C GLN A 369 -4.09 -30.49 0.89
N ARG A 370 -5.15 -29.72 1.17
CA ARG A 370 -5.28 -28.34 0.67
C ARG A 370 -4.24 -27.42 1.28
N LEU A 371 -3.97 -27.54 2.58
CA LEU A 371 -2.93 -26.75 3.24
C LEU A 371 -1.54 -27.03 2.65
N SER A 372 -1.21 -28.29 2.39
CA SER A 372 0.07 -28.69 1.80
C SER A 372 0.20 -28.18 0.36
N GLN A 373 -0.86 -28.30 -0.43
CA GLN A 373 -0.94 -27.74 -1.78
C GLN A 373 -0.76 -26.22 -1.77
N SER A 374 -1.43 -25.49 -0.88
CA SER A 374 -1.28 -24.04 -0.76
C SER A 374 0.10 -23.63 -0.26
N LEU A 375 0.71 -24.39 0.66
CA LEU A 375 2.09 -24.16 1.10
C LEU A 375 3.11 -24.37 -0.03
N GLN A 376 2.86 -25.30 -0.95
CA GLN A 376 3.70 -25.52 -2.13
C GLN A 376 3.48 -24.41 -3.17
N ASN A 377 2.23 -24.07 -3.46
CA ASN A 377 1.87 -23.13 -4.51
C ASN A 377 2.09 -21.67 -4.12
N SER A 378 1.97 -21.34 -2.83
CA SER A 378 1.96 -19.95 -2.34
C SER A 378 2.39 -19.84 -0.86
N PRO A 379 3.63 -20.24 -0.51
CA PRO A 379 4.09 -20.36 0.87
C PRO A 379 3.99 -19.06 1.70
N ALA A 380 4.25 -17.90 1.08
CA ALA A 380 4.18 -16.60 1.76
C ALA A 380 2.73 -16.22 2.14
N LEU A 381 1.77 -16.46 1.25
CA LEU A 381 0.35 -16.17 1.48
C LEU A 381 -0.22 -17.08 2.55
N THR A 382 0.11 -18.37 2.46
CA THR A 382 -0.31 -19.35 3.46
C THR A 382 0.23 -19.02 4.86
N ARG A 383 1.52 -18.64 4.98
CA ARG A 383 2.09 -18.20 6.26
C ARG A 383 1.41 -16.93 6.80
N ARG A 384 1.02 -16.00 5.93
CA ARG A 384 0.30 -14.79 6.35
C ARG A 384 -1.12 -15.08 6.81
N GLY A 385 -1.88 -15.92 6.11
CA GLY A 385 -3.21 -16.35 6.57
C GLY A 385 -3.14 -16.91 7.99
N LEU A 386 -2.15 -17.75 8.28
CA LEU A 386 -1.87 -18.26 9.63
C LEU A 386 -1.48 -17.13 10.63
N GLY A 387 -0.76 -16.10 10.19
CA GLY A 387 -0.45 -14.91 10.99
C GLY A 387 -1.68 -14.06 11.32
N ASN A 388 -2.58 -13.84 10.36
CA ASN A 388 -3.87 -13.17 10.57
C ASN A 388 -4.71 -13.90 11.61
N GLN A 389 -4.68 -15.23 11.60
CA GLN A 389 -5.32 -16.06 12.63
C GLN A 389 -4.86 -15.68 14.03
N SER A 390 -3.54 -15.61 14.22
CA SER A 390 -2.96 -15.27 15.51
C SER A 390 -3.43 -13.88 15.94
N SER A 391 -3.44 -12.93 15.02
CA SER A 391 -3.91 -11.55 15.27
C SER A 391 -5.38 -11.49 15.73
N ILE A 392 -6.27 -12.26 15.11
CA ILE A 392 -7.69 -12.32 15.48
C ILE A 392 -7.90 -13.08 16.79
N LEU A 393 -7.21 -14.20 17.00
CA LEU A 393 -7.26 -14.95 18.27
C LEU A 393 -6.81 -14.10 19.45
N LYS A 394 -5.79 -13.25 19.27
CA LYS A 394 -5.35 -12.27 20.27
C LYS A 394 -6.47 -11.29 20.61
N TYR A 395 -7.13 -10.74 19.59
CA TYR A 395 -8.24 -9.81 19.78
C TYR A 395 -9.42 -10.47 20.49
N ALA A 396 -9.77 -11.70 20.08
CA ALA A 396 -10.83 -12.47 20.69
C ALA A 396 -10.57 -12.73 22.19
N ALA A 397 -9.34 -13.13 22.52
CA ALA A 397 -8.93 -13.35 23.90
C ALA A 397 -8.98 -12.07 24.76
N GLN A 398 -8.61 -10.92 24.20
CA GLN A 398 -8.64 -9.62 24.89
C GLN A 398 -10.07 -9.10 25.17
N ASN A 399 -11.06 -9.55 24.40
CA ASN A 399 -12.44 -9.07 24.48
C ASN A 399 -13.42 -10.16 24.94
N ASP A 400 -12.91 -11.26 25.49
CA ASP A 400 -13.66 -12.45 25.92
C ASP A 400 -14.65 -13.01 24.87
N ILE A 401 -14.25 -12.97 23.61
CA ILE A 401 -15.04 -13.51 22.49
C ILE A 401 -14.83 -15.02 22.42
N LYS A 402 -15.93 -15.79 22.42
CA LYS A 402 -15.91 -17.25 22.28
C LYS A 402 -15.34 -17.66 20.91
N VAL A 403 -14.46 -18.66 20.89
CA VAL A 403 -13.85 -19.21 19.68
C VAL A 403 -14.11 -20.71 19.59
N VAL A 404 -14.65 -21.16 18.46
CA VAL A 404 -14.85 -22.57 18.13
C VAL A 404 -13.98 -22.93 16.93
N ASN A 405 -13.04 -23.84 17.10
CA ASN A 405 -12.17 -24.32 16.03
C ASN A 405 -12.70 -25.64 15.47
N ILE A 406 -12.99 -25.66 14.17
CA ILE A 406 -13.56 -26.77 13.44
C ILE A 406 -12.48 -27.47 12.61
N TYR A 407 -12.42 -28.80 12.68
CA TYR A 407 -11.53 -29.62 11.84
C TYR A 407 -12.23 -30.88 11.31
N SER A 408 -11.87 -31.30 10.09
CA SER A 408 -12.41 -32.51 9.42
C SER A 408 -11.83 -33.82 9.96
N LYS A 409 -12.60 -34.92 9.88
CA LYS A 409 -12.18 -36.30 10.20
C LYS A 409 -11.08 -36.84 9.27
N GLN A 410 -10.94 -36.31 8.06
CA GLN A 410 -9.85 -36.68 7.13
C GLN A 410 -8.46 -36.21 7.58
N ASN A 411 -8.37 -35.43 8.68
CA ASN A 411 -7.11 -34.90 9.23
C ASN A 411 -6.50 -35.83 10.32
N GLU A 412 -6.65 -37.16 10.26
CA GLU A 412 -6.28 -38.03 11.39
C GLU A 412 -4.77 -38.31 11.60
N THR A 413 -3.81 -37.91 10.74
CA THR A 413 -2.36 -37.94 11.11
C THR A 413 -1.39 -37.28 10.09
N PRO A 414 -0.34 -36.48 10.48
CA PRO A 414 -0.14 -35.66 11.68
C PRO A 414 0.32 -34.20 11.38
N LEU A 415 -0.56 -33.23 11.66
CA LEU A 415 -0.20 -31.91 12.23
C LEU A 415 -0.74 -31.76 13.67
N ASN A 416 -1.06 -32.91 14.30
CA ASN A 416 -2.21 -33.10 15.17
C ASN A 416 -2.08 -32.75 16.65
N SER A 417 -1.00 -32.12 17.12
CA SER A 417 -0.94 -31.68 18.52
C SER A 417 -0.37 -30.28 18.67
N LEU A 418 0.61 -29.91 17.85
CA LEU A 418 1.30 -28.62 17.97
C LEU A 418 0.45 -27.43 17.54
N LYS A 419 -0.35 -27.51 16.46
CA LYS A 419 -1.17 -26.36 16.02
C LYS A 419 -2.38 -26.13 16.93
N LYS A 420 -3.14 -27.18 17.27
CA LYS A 420 -4.27 -27.11 18.21
C LYS A 420 -3.83 -26.65 19.60
N ARG A 421 -2.78 -27.28 20.17
CA ARG A 421 -2.20 -26.80 21.44
C ARG A 421 -1.68 -25.37 21.32
N LYS A 422 -0.97 -24.97 20.26
CA LYS A 422 -0.47 -23.59 20.13
C LYS A 422 -1.60 -22.55 20.04
N LYS A 423 -2.70 -22.82 19.33
CA LYS A 423 -3.84 -21.89 19.24
C LYS A 423 -4.57 -21.75 20.57
N SER A 424 -4.90 -22.88 21.19
CA SER A 424 -5.54 -22.92 22.51
C SER A 424 -4.66 -22.29 23.60
N LEU A 425 -3.36 -22.63 23.64
CA LEU A 425 -2.38 -22.03 24.55
C LEU A 425 -2.21 -20.53 24.32
N LEU A 426 -2.13 -20.08 23.06
CA LEU A 426 -2.04 -18.65 22.73
C LEU A 426 -3.27 -17.90 23.25
N TYR A 427 -4.47 -18.40 22.94
CA TYR A 427 -5.71 -17.77 23.38
C TYR A 427 -5.79 -17.70 24.92
N ARG A 428 -5.56 -18.82 25.60
CA ARG A 428 -5.59 -18.91 27.08
C ARG A 428 -4.53 -18.06 27.76
N SER A 429 -3.32 -18.00 27.19
CA SER A 429 -2.22 -17.16 27.73
C SER A 429 -2.54 -15.67 27.72
N ILE A 430 -3.43 -15.24 26.82
CA ILE A 430 -3.78 -13.83 26.63
C ILE A 430 -5.06 -13.45 27.36
N SER A 431 -6.04 -14.35 27.43
CA SER A 431 -7.30 -14.11 28.15
C SER A 431 -7.15 -14.22 29.68
N GLY A 432 -6.04 -14.78 30.17
CA GLY A 432 -5.81 -14.97 31.61
C GLY A 432 -6.67 -16.07 32.25
N LYS A 433 -7.42 -16.84 31.45
CA LYS A 433 -8.30 -17.94 31.94
C LYS A 433 -7.48 -19.20 32.25
N GLN A 434 -7.66 -19.76 33.45
CA GLN A 434 -7.03 -21.02 33.88
C GLN A 434 -7.58 -22.25 33.13
N THR A 435 -6.88 -23.37 33.27
CA THR A 435 -6.95 -24.65 32.53
C THR A 435 -8.25 -25.47 32.63
N ASP A 436 -9.38 -24.90 33.06
CA ASP A 436 -10.66 -25.63 33.06
C ASP A 436 -11.38 -25.50 31.71
N ALA A 437 -11.96 -26.62 31.27
CA ALA A 437 -11.94 -27.05 29.87
C ALA A 437 -12.84 -26.30 28.88
N ASP A 438 -13.82 -25.49 29.30
CA ASP A 438 -14.90 -25.05 28.38
C ASP A 438 -15.12 -23.53 28.27
N GLN A 439 -14.31 -22.71 28.92
CA GLN A 439 -14.52 -21.26 28.91
C GLN A 439 -13.70 -20.54 27.84
N GLY A 440 -14.33 -20.34 26.68
CA GLY A 440 -13.91 -19.35 25.66
C GLY A 440 -13.23 -19.91 24.41
N TYR A 441 -12.63 -21.10 24.45
CA TYR A 441 -12.07 -21.79 23.26
C TYR A 441 -12.44 -23.26 23.25
N SER A 442 -13.15 -23.73 22.23
CA SER A 442 -13.50 -25.15 22.03
C SER A 442 -13.02 -25.68 20.68
N ASP A 443 -12.67 -26.96 20.63
CA ASP A 443 -12.31 -27.69 19.42
C ASP A 443 -13.45 -28.66 19.08
N VAL A 444 -14.01 -28.56 17.87
CA VAL A 444 -15.11 -29.41 17.40
C VAL A 444 -14.65 -30.19 16.17
N GLN A 445 -14.70 -31.52 16.26
CA GLN A 445 -14.53 -32.38 15.09
C GLN A 445 -15.80 -32.37 14.26
N TYR A 446 -15.71 -31.87 13.03
CA TYR A 446 -16.87 -31.79 12.15
C TYR A 446 -17.04 -33.09 11.35
N SER A 447 -18.20 -33.70 11.56
CA SER A 447 -18.85 -34.71 10.72
C SER A 447 -20.32 -34.31 10.59
N LYS A 448 -21.02 -34.82 9.56
CA LYS A 448 -22.48 -34.61 9.44
C LYS A 448 -23.25 -35.07 10.69
N ASP A 449 -22.69 -36.01 11.45
CA ASP A 449 -23.30 -36.53 12.67
C ASP A 449 -23.11 -35.62 13.90
N ASN A 450 -22.21 -34.63 13.85
CA ASN A 450 -21.84 -33.75 14.97
C ASN A 450 -22.29 -32.29 14.78
N GLU A 451 -23.14 -32.01 13.78
CA GLU A 451 -23.66 -30.68 13.46
C GLU A 451 -24.40 -30.03 14.64
N SER A 452 -25.17 -30.83 15.39
CA SER A 452 -25.85 -30.41 16.61
C SER A 452 -24.89 -29.88 17.69
N THR A 453 -23.68 -30.43 17.78
CA THR A 453 -22.69 -30.01 18.80
C THR A 453 -22.14 -28.61 18.52
N LEU A 454 -21.95 -28.25 17.24
CA LEU A 454 -21.53 -26.91 16.86
C LEU A 454 -22.63 -25.88 17.15
N VAL A 455 -23.88 -26.21 16.80
CA VAL A 455 -25.03 -25.33 17.00
C VAL A 455 -25.28 -25.09 18.49
N SER A 456 -25.27 -26.15 19.31
CA SER A 456 -25.38 -26.04 20.77
C SER A 456 -24.22 -25.26 21.39
N ALA A 457 -22.99 -25.42 20.89
CA ALA A 457 -21.85 -24.66 21.39
C ALA A 457 -21.97 -23.14 21.12
N LEU A 458 -22.86 -22.71 20.24
CA LEU A 458 -23.04 -21.31 19.84
C LEU A 458 -24.46 -20.81 20.15
N GLU A 459 -25.25 -21.52 20.94
CA GLU A 459 -26.66 -21.22 21.21
C GLU A 459 -26.85 -19.81 21.80
N GLU A 460 -25.99 -19.40 22.72
CA GLU A 460 -26.04 -18.11 23.41
C GLU A 460 -25.47 -16.92 22.62
N ASN A 461 -25.06 -17.13 21.36
CA ASN A 461 -24.39 -16.13 20.53
C ASN A 461 -25.30 -15.61 19.41
N ASP A 462 -25.51 -14.28 19.40
CA ASP A 462 -26.40 -13.59 18.46
C ASP A 462 -25.75 -13.43 17.06
N GLU A 463 -24.43 -13.35 17.01
CA GLU A 463 -23.64 -13.17 15.79
C GLU A 463 -22.48 -14.17 15.77
N VAL A 464 -22.31 -14.87 14.65
CA VAL A 464 -21.25 -15.85 14.47
C VAL A 464 -20.37 -15.45 13.29
N LEU A 465 -19.11 -15.12 13.57
CA LEU A 465 -18.11 -14.81 12.56
C LEU A 465 -17.38 -16.08 12.13
N VAL A 466 -17.64 -16.56 10.91
CA VAL A 466 -16.96 -17.71 10.32
C VAL A 466 -15.72 -17.26 9.56
N MET A 467 -14.55 -17.74 9.99
CA MET A 467 -13.28 -17.60 9.28
C MET A 467 -13.02 -18.82 8.40
N ALA A 468 -13.23 -18.65 7.09
CA ALA A 468 -12.99 -19.68 6.08
C ALA A 468 -11.50 -19.69 5.67
N TYR A 469 -10.74 -20.72 6.09
CA TYR A 469 -9.38 -20.96 5.58
C TYR A 469 -9.34 -21.83 4.33
N SER A 470 -10.45 -22.48 3.99
CA SER A 470 -10.64 -23.15 2.72
C SER A 470 -12.06 -22.86 2.24
N ASP A 471 -12.25 -22.73 0.94
CA ASP A 471 -13.57 -22.64 0.32
C ASP A 471 -14.21 -24.02 0.07
N GLY A 472 -13.63 -25.08 0.63
CA GLY A 472 -14.10 -26.44 0.44
C GLY A 472 -15.45 -26.73 1.11
N LYS A 473 -16.00 -27.90 0.77
CA LYS A 473 -17.31 -28.40 1.24
C LYS A 473 -17.56 -28.34 2.75
N VAL A 474 -16.51 -28.51 3.57
CA VAL A 474 -16.64 -28.41 5.04
C VAL A 474 -17.05 -27.01 5.46
N THR A 475 -16.43 -25.99 4.87
CA THR A 475 -16.73 -24.58 5.18
C THR A 475 -18.13 -24.21 4.76
N THR A 476 -18.56 -24.60 3.56
CA THR A 476 -19.92 -24.31 3.10
C THR A 476 -20.95 -24.98 3.98
N ASN A 477 -20.75 -26.24 4.37
CA ASN A 477 -21.72 -26.92 5.24
C ASN A 477 -21.77 -26.27 6.63
N VAL A 478 -20.63 -25.87 7.21
CA VAL A 478 -20.61 -25.15 8.50
C VAL A 478 -21.42 -23.86 8.44
N ILE A 479 -21.26 -23.07 7.37
CA ILE A 479 -22.02 -21.82 7.20
C ILE A 479 -23.50 -22.15 7.00
N ASP A 480 -23.82 -23.19 6.23
CA ASP A 480 -25.19 -23.63 5.98
C ASP A 480 -25.92 -23.98 7.29
N SER A 481 -25.30 -24.80 8.14
CA SER A 481 -25.80 -25.20 9.46
C SER A 481 -26.02 -24.01 10.38
N LEU A 482 -25.04 -23.11 10.46
CA LEU A 482 -25.11 -21.94 11.34
C LEU A 482 -26.17 -20.93 10.90
N SER A 483 -26.54 -20.95 9.61
CA SER A 483 -27.53 -20.05 9.02
C SER A 483 -28.93 -20.65 8.93
N GLU A 484 -29.18 -21.85 9.47
CA GLU A 484 -30.53 -22.43 9.55
C GLU A 484 -31.45 -21.62 10.48
N SER A 485 -30.89 -21.06 11.56
CA SER A 485 -31.62 -20.17 12.47
C SER A 485 -31.55 -18.73 11.97
N MET A 486 -32.71 -18.14 11.68
CA MET A 486 -32.83 -16.73 11.27
C MET A 486 -32.55 -15.75 12.41
N ASP A 487 -32.58 -16.23 13.66
CA ASP A 487 -32.26 -15.43 14.85
C ASP A 487 -30.75 -15.17 15.00
N LYS A 488 -29.92 -15.84 14.19
CA LYS A 488 -28.47 -15.71 14.20
C LYS A 488 -27.97 -15.05 12.93
N GLN A 489 -27.13 -14.03 13.09
CA GLN A 489 -26.41 -13.45 11.96
C GLN A 489 -25.09 -14.19 11.74
N VAL A 490 -24.89 -14.75 10.54
CA VAL A 490 -23.65 -15.44 10.17
C VAL A 490 -22.79 -14.52 9.30
N VAL A 491 -21.66 -14.10 9.84
CA VAL A 491 -20.73 -13.19 9.18
C VAL A 491 -19.52 -13.98 8.67
N VAL A 492 -19.30 -14.04 7.37
CA VAL A 492 -18.27 -14.90 6.76
C VAL A 492 -17.09 -14.08 6.27
N SER A 493 -15.90 -14.39 6.76
CA SER A 493 -14.63 -13.86 6.26
C SER A 493 -13.87 -14.93 5.49
N ARG A 494 -13.73 -14.73 4.17
CA ARG A 494 -12.91 -15.58 3.27
C ARG A 494 -11.46 -15.09 3.17
N TYR A 495 -11.06 -14.11 3.97
CA TYR A 495 -9.74 -13.48 3.84
C TYR A 495 -8.58 -14.26 4.44
N ALA A 496 -8.89 -15.36 5.11
CA ALA A 496 -7.95 -16.37 5.58
C ALA A 496 -7.74 -17.52 4.57
N ASN A 497 -8.42 -17.46 3.43
CA ASN A 497 -8.56 -18.58 2.53
C ASN A 497 -7.25 -18.92 1.80
N LEU A 498 -6.87 -20.19 1.91
CA LEU A 498 -5.73 -20.81 1.25
C LEU A 498 -6.01 -21.09 -0.25
N ASP A 499 -7.27 -21.00 -0.67
CA ASP A 499 -7.80 -21.30 -1.99
C ASP A 499 -8.34 -20.05 -2.72
N TYR A 500 -7.76 -18.85 -2.51
CA TYR A 500 -8.28 -17.56 -3.00
C TYR A 500 -8.52 -17.46 -4.54
N GLN A 501 -8.12 -18.48 -5.31
CA GLN A 501 -8.45 -18.63 -6.73
C GLN A 501 -9.78 -19.38 -6.91
N PRO A 502 -10.85 -18.73 -7.41
CA PRO A 502 -12.13 -19.39 -7.71
C PRO A 502 -12.02 -20.56 -8.69
N SER A 503 -10.99 -20.58 -9.53
CA SER A 503 -10.70 -21.66 -10.48
C SER A 503 -10.37 -23.00 -9.83
N ASN A 504 -10.11 -23.03 -8.52
CA ASN A 504 -9.78 -24.25 -7.79
C ASN A 504 -10.99 -24.91 -7.12
N LEU A 505 -12.19 -24.31 -7.24
CA LEU A 505 -13.43 -24.89 -6.73
C LEU A 505 -14.03 -25.86 -7.73
N SER A 506 -14.57 -26.98 -7.21
CA SER A 506 -15.43 -27.82 -8.03
C SER A 506 -16.74 -27.09 -8.35
N ALA A 507 -17.45 -27.53 -9.39
CA ALA A 507 -18.77 -27.00 -9.72
C ALA A 507 -19.76 -27.13 -8.55
N GLU A 508 -19.65 -28.20 -7.75
CA GLU A 508 -20.44 -28.40 -6.52
C GLU A 508 -20.13 -27.33 -5.47
N GLU A 509 -18.85 -27.07 -5.18
CA GLU A 509 -18.43 -26.09 -4.18
C GLU A 509 -18.82 -24.67 -4.60
N SER A 510 -18.66 -24.35 -5.88
CA SER A 510 -19.07 -23.09 -6.48
C SER A 510 -20.58 -22.84 -6.32
N THR A 511 -21.39 -23.88 -6.59
CA THR A 511 -22.86 -23.82 -6.42
C THR A 511 -23.26 -23.65 -4.96
N ALA A 512 -22.59 -24.34 -4.03
CA ALA A 512 -22.86 -24.23 -2.60
C ALA A 512 -22.57 -22.81 -2.07
N TRP A 513 -21.45 -22.21 -2.45
CA TRP A 513 -21.14 -20.82 -2.08
C TRP A 513 -22.16 -19.82 -2.60
N LYS A 514 -22.67 -20.03 -3.82
CA LYS A 514 -23.73 -19.20 -4.42
C LYS A 514 -25.05 -19.33 -3.66
N ALA A 515 -25.41 -20.52 -3.19
CA ALA A 515 -26.59 -20.72 -2.37
C ALA A 515 -26.49 -19.98 -1.03
N LEU A 516 -25.33 -20.06 -0.36
CA LEU A 516 -25.08 -19.38 0.91
C LEU A 516 -25.12 -17.86 0.80
N SER A 517 -24.57 -17.29 -0.28
CA SER A 517 -24.59 -15.83 -0.48
C SER A 517 -25.99 -15.26 -0.68
N ASN A 518 -26.97 -16.10 -0.99
CA ASN A 518 -28.36 -15.69 -1.19
C ASN A 518 -29.19 -15.79 0.09
N LYS A 519 -28.65 -16.31 1.19
CA LYS A 519 -29.36 -16.38 2.48
C LYS A 519 -29.38 -14.99 3.15
N GLU A 520 -30.55 -14.60 3.67
CA GLU A 520 -30.77 -13.27 4.26
C GLU A 520 -29.95 -13.01 5.52
N ASN A 521 -29.71 -14.04 6.34
CA ASN A 521 -28.94 -13.97 7.58
C ASN A 521 -27.44 -14.25 7.40
N VAL A 522 -26.95 -14.39 6.15
CA VAL A 522 -25.53 -14.57 5.83
C VAL A 522 -24.94 -13.30 5.24
N LYS A 523 -23.90 -12.78 5.87
CA LYS A 523 -23.18 -11.57 5.43
C LYS A 523 -21.72 -11.86 5.18
N MET A 524 -21.24 -11.56 3.97
CA MET A 524 -19.82 -11.70 3.63
C MET A 524 -19.04 -10.43 4.05
N LEU A 525 -17.97 -10.56 4.84
CA LEU A 525 -17.02 -9.47 5.10
C LEU A 525 -16.10 -9.30 3.89
N GLY A 526 -16.03 -8.05 3.43
CA GLY A 526 -15.17 -7.44 2.43
C GLY A 526 -15.10 -8.12 1.08
N GLY A 527 -15.16 -7.32 0.00
CA GLY A 527 -14.98 -7.81 -1.37
C GLY A 527 -15.90 -8.96 -1.79
N GLY A 528 -16.86 -9.35 -0.94
CA GLY A 528 -18.01 -10.17 -1.27
C GLY A 528 -18.97 -9.45 -2.21
N SER A 529 -18.79 -8.14 -2.43
CA SER A 529 -19.26 -7.45 -3.64
C SER A 529 -18.31 -7.71 -4.82
N ARG A 530 -17.99 -8.99 -5.07
CA ARG A 530 -17.50 -9.52 -6.35
C ARG A 530 -18.67 -9.67 -7.32
N SER A 531 -19.48 -8.62 -7.48
CA SER A 531 -20.41 -8.51 -8.62
C SER A 531 -19.68 -8.47 -9.98
N ARG A 532 -18.34 -8.55 -10.01
CA ARG A 532 -17.52 -8.63 -11.24
C ARG A 532 -16.50 -9.78 -11.34
N LEU A 533 -16.42 -10.70 -10.38
CA LEU A 533 -15.79 -12.01 -10.60
C LEU A 533 -16.76 -13.09 -10.18
N ASN A 534 -17.77 -13.15 -11.03
CA ASN A 534 -18.90 -14.02 -11.01
C ASN A 534 -18.45 -15.49 -10.90
N ILE A 535 -18.80 -16.13 -9.79
CA ILE A 535 -19.15 -17.55 -9.80
C ILE A 535 -20.27 -17.83 -10.85
N CYS A 536 -20.95 -16.78 -11.33
CA CYS A 536 -22.00 -16.85 -12.35
C CYS A 536 -21.59 -16.43 -13.79
N SER A 537 -20.31 -16.43 -14.18
CA SER A 537 -19.89 -16.08 -15.55
C SER A 537 -18.76 -16.94 -16.08
N ILE A 538 -18.66 -18.18 -15.60
CA ILE A 538 -18.04 -19.23 -16.39
C ILE A 538 -19.17 -19.81 -17.24
N GLN A 539 -19.35 -19.23 -18.43
CA GLN A 539 -19.86 -19.95 -19.59
C GLN A 539 -18.66 -20.29 -20.48
#